data_AF-A0A1C6KIV3-F1
#
_entry.id   AF-A0A1C6KIV3-F1
#
_cell.length_a   1.000
_cell.length_b   1.000
_cell.length_c   1.000
_cell.angle_alpha   90.00
_cell.angle_beta   90.00
_cell.angle_gamma   90.00
#
_symmetry.space_group_name_H-M   'P 1'
#
loop_
_entity.id
_entity.type
_entity.pdbx_description
1 polymer ?
#
loop_
_entity_poly.entity_id
_entity_poly.type
_entity_poly.pdbx_seq_one_letter_code
_entity_poly.pdbx_strand_id
1 'polypeptide(L)' 'MDMNKTVCTCYGVTIGDLKEAIENGAGSFDEVQEITNVSTACGSCEEYARNVVEELLKEQDS' A
#
# COMPACT_ATOMS: atom_id res chain seq x y z
N MET A 1 -0.62 -7.32 10.67
CA MET A 1 -1.20 -5.95 10.65
C MET A 1 -2.74 -6.02 10.62
N ASP A 2 -3.44 -4.92 10.92
CA ASP A 2 -4.90 -4.83 10.71
C ASP A 2 -5.21 -4.42 9.26
N MET A 3 -5.83 -5.30 8.49
CA MET A 3 -6.12 -5.09 7.06
C MET A 3 -7.15 -3.98 6.81
N ASN A 4 -8.00 -3.66 7.79
CA ASN A 4 -9.03 -2.62 7.63
C ASN A 4 -8.51 -1.21 7.95
N LYS A 5 -7.25 -1.08 8.38
CA LYS A 5 -6.68 0.21 8.72
C LYS A 5 -6.47 1.04 7.46
N THR A 6 -7.06 2.23 7.42
CA THR A 6 -6.85 3.19 6.33
C THR A 6 -5.42 3.73 6.34
N VAL A 7 -4.77 3.65 5.18
CA VAL A 7 -3.45 4.22 4.89
C VAL A 7 -3.58 5.57 4.19
N CYS A 8 -4.46 5.67 3.18
CA CYS A 8 -4.71 6.92 2.45
C CYS A 8 -6.16 7.35 2.58
N THR A 9 -6.40 8.50 3.22
CA THR A 9 -7.74 9.04 3.39
C THR A 9 -8.29 9.70 2.12
N CYS A 10 -7.43 10.18 1.20
CA CYS A 10 -7.89 10.80 -0.05
C CYS A 10 -8.60 9.81 -0.97
N TYR A 11 -8.11 8.57 -1.04
CA TYR A 11 -8.64 7.53 -1.92
C TYR A 11 -9.27 6.36 -1.15
N GLY A 12 -9.28 6.41 0.19
CA GLY A 12 -9.85 5.35 1.03
C GLY A 12 -9.03 4.06 1.05
N VAL A 13 -7.76 4.09 0.66
CA VAL A 13 -6.89 2.90 0.58
C VAL A 13 -6.55 2.40 1.97
N THR A 14 -6.72 1.10 2.19
CA THR A 14 -6.42 0.36 3.41
C THR A 14 -5.17 -0.51 3.28
N ILE A 15 -4.68 -1.07 4.39
CA ILE A 15 -3.59 -2.07 4.36
C ILE A 15 -4.01 -3.29 3.51
N GLY A 16 -5.28 -3.70 3.59
CA GLY A 16 -5.83 -4.79 2.79
C GLY A 16 -5.73 -4.53 1.29
N ASP A 17 -6.05 -3.31 0.84
CA ASP A 17 -5.95 -2.92 -0.57
C ASP A 17 -4.48 -2.94 -1.06
N LEU A 18 -3.54 -2.48 -0.24
CA LEU A 18 -2.11 -2.56 -0.57
C LEU A 18 -1.64 -4.01 -0.68
N LYS A 19 -2.11 -4.88 0.24
CA LYS A 19 -1.79 -6.30 0.21
C LYS A 19 -2.37 -6.98 -1.03
N GLU A 20 -3.62 -6.69 -1.38
CA GLU A 20 -4.26 -7.22 -2.58
C GLU A 20 -3.52 -6.78 -3.85
N ALA A 21 -3.06 -5.53 -3.93
CA ALA A 21 -2.24 -5.06 -5.05
C ALA A 21 -0.93 -5.87 -5.20
N ILE A 22 -0.28 -6.19 -4.07
CA ILE A 22 0.93 -7.01 -4.03
C ILE A 22 0.63 -8.47 -4.43
N GLU A 23 -0.44 -9.07 -3.90
CA GLU A 23 -0.88 -10.43 -4.27
C GLU A 23 -1.26 -10.53 -5.76
N ASN A 24 -1.70 -9.43 -6.37
CA ASN A 24 -1.97 -9.32 -7.81
C ASN A 24 -0.72 -9.02 -8.67
N GLY A 25 0.47 -8.98 -8.06
CA GLY A 25 1.75 -8.96 -8.76
C GLY A 25 2.54 -7.66 -8.66
N ALA A 26 2.12 -6.68 -7.86
CA ALA A 26 2.95 -5.52 -7.59
C ALA A 26 4.15 -5.90 -6.69
N GLY A 27 5.36 -5.69 -7.19
CA GLY A 27 6.62 -5.98 -6.51
C GLY A 27 7.32 -4.76 -5.91
N SER A 28 6.72 -3.57 -6.03
CA SER A 28 7.29 -2.31 -5.55
C SER A 28 6.23 -1.32 -5.09
N PHE A 29 6.65 -0.31 -4.31
CA PHE A 29 5.76 0.78 -3.91
C PHE A 29 5.18 1.54 -5.10
N ASP A 30 5.98 1.78 -6.13
CA ASP A 30 5.55 2.55 -7.30
C ASP A 30 4.44 1.80 -8.06
N GLU A 31 4.57 0.47 -8.22
CA GLU A 31 3.51 -0.37 -8.81
C GLU A 31 2.24 -0.41 -7.95
N VAL A 32 2.38 -0.53 -6.62
CA VAL A 32 1.22 -0.45 -5.70
C VAL A 32 0.54 0.93 -5.79
N GLN A 33 1.33 1.99 -5.94
CA GLN A 33 0.84 3.36 -6.13
C GLN A 33 0.09 3.52 -7.44
N GLU A 34 0.56 2.94 -8.54
CA GLU A 34 -0.16 2.94 -9.83
C GLU A 34 -1.51 2.23 -9.75
N ILE A 35 -1.60 1.12 -8.99
CA ILE A 35 -2.83 0.33 -8.85
C ILE A 35 -3.84 1.01 -7.90
N THR A 36 -3.37 1.49 -6.75
CA THR A 36 -4.25 1.95 -5.65
C THR A 36 -4.45 3.46 -5.59
N ASN A 37 -3.68 4.23 -6.38
CA ASN A 37 -3.55 5.69 -6.29
C ASN A 37 -3.02 6.21 -4.94
N VAL A 38 -2.50 5.35 -4.06
CA VAL A 38 -1.96 5.75 -2.76
C VAL A 38 -0.91 6.87 -2.94
N SER A 39 -0.95 7.89 -2.08
CA SER A 39 0.01 9.01 -2.08
C SER A 39 0.00 9.94 -3.31
N THR A 40 -0.89 9.75 -4.30
CA THR A 40 -0.91 10.59 -5.52
C THR A 40 -1.67 11.92 -5.37
N ALA A 41 -2.42 12.12 -4.28
CA ALA A 41 -3.22 13.32 -4.05
C ALA A 41 -2.49 14.36 -3.17
N CYS A 42 -2.51 14.19 -1.85
CA CYS A 42 -1.91 15.13 -0.91
C CYS A 42 -0.49 14.73 -0.45
N GLY A 43 -0.06 13.49 -0.72
CA GLY A 43 1.23 12.94 -0.30
C GLY A 43 1.42 12.69 1.20
N SER A 44 0.48 13.07 2.08
CA SER A 44 0.68 13.01 3.54
C SER A 44 0.82 11.59 4.11
N CYS A 45 0.42 10.58 3.35
CA CYS A 45 0.53 9.17 3.74
C CYS A 45 1.76 8.48 3.16
N GLU A 46 2.60 9.14 2.36
CA GLU A 46 3.65 8.48 1.56
C GLU A 46 4.63 7.67 2.41
N GLU A 47 5.21 8.28 3.44
CA GLU A 47 6.15 7.61 4.33
C GLU A 47 5.52 6.37 4.99
N TYR A 48 4.29 6.52 5.49
CA TYR A 48 3.58 5.41 6.12
C TYR A 48 3.23 4.31 5.12
N ALA A 49 2.76 4.67 3.92
CA ALA A 49 2.41 3.73 2.86
C ALA A 49 3.64 2.96 2.37
N ARG A 50 4.79 3.61 2.20
CA ARG A 50 6.07 2.95 1.84
C ARG A 50 6.47 1.90 2.87
N ASN A 51 6.42 2.25 4.16
CA ASN A 51 6.76 1.31 5.24
C ASN A 51 5.82 0.09 5.23
N VAL A 52 4.51 0.30 5.08
CA VAL A 52 3.54 -0.81 5.02
C VAL A 52 3.78 -1.70 3.81
N VAL A 53 4.01 -1.12 2.62
CA VAL A 53 4.29 -1.90 1.41
C VAL A 53 5.59 -2.71 1.55
N GLU A 54 6.65 -2.12 2.10
CA GLU A 54 7.92 -2.82 2.32
C GLU A 54 7.76 -4.00 3.29
N GLU A 55 7.01 -3.83 4.38
CA GLU A 55 6.71 -4.90 5.33
C GLU A 55 5.85 -6.01 4.68
N LEU A 56 4.82 -5.66 3.90
CA LEU A 56 3.98 -6.64 3.18
C LEU A 56 4.77 -7.44 2.13
N LEU A 57 5.67 -6.81 1.38
CA LEU A 57 6.52 -7.50 0.40
C LEU A 57 7.47 -8.49 1.11
N LYS A 58 8.05 -8.11 2.25
CA LYS A 58 8.88 -9.02 3.06
C LYS A 58 8.09 -10.22 3.60
N GLU A 59 6.83 -10.03 3.96
CA GLU A 59 5.93 -11.10 4.40
C GLU A 59 5.57 -12.07 3.27
N GLN A 60 5.48 -11.62 2.00
CA GLN A 60 5.15 -12.46 0.85
C GLN A 60 6.26 -13.44 0.47
N ASP A 61 7.52 -13.04 0.62
CA ASP A 61 8.70 -13.86 0.26
C ASP A 61 9.11 -14.87 1.36
N SER A 62 8.36 -14.95 2.46
CA SER A 62 8.68 -15.77 3.65
C SER A 62 7.80 -17.01 3.83
#